data_AF-A0A7M3ZP58-F1
#
_entry.id   AF-A0A7M3ZP58-F1
#
_cell.length_a   1.000
_cell.length_b   1.000
_cell.length_c   1.000
_cell.angle_alpha   90.00
_cell.angle_beta   90.00
_cell.angle_gamma   90.00
#
_symmetry.space_group_name_H-M   'P 1'
#
loop_
_entity.id
_entity.type
_entity.pdbx_description
1 polymer ?
#
loop_
_entity_poly.entity_id
_entity_poly.type
_entity_poly.pdbx_seq_one_letter_code
_entity_poly.pdbx_strand_id
1 'polypeptide(L)'
;MAKAWVKRWSPKVKGDLGSLISALRVHNNASIEEMTWDLPPSKSHAIRLLALAAQSEQTVVLHGMTNAGQDVISMRRCLRQMGVQITDLDQQGNPLHVSS
;
A
#
# COMPACT_ATOMS: atom_id res chain seq x y z
N MET A 1 -4.90 17.39 -1.85
CA MET A 1 -6.27 17.63 -1.35
C MET A 1 -7.24 16.44 -1.54
N ALA A 2 -6.78 15.20 -1.73
CA ALA A 2 -7.64 14.02 -1.98
C ALA A 2 -8.04 13.20 -0.73
N LYS A 3 -7.53 13.56 0.46
CA LYS A 3 -7.62 12.73 1.69
C LYS A 3 -9.03 12.60 2.30
N ALA A 4 -9.99 13.44 1.90
CA ALA A 4 -11.34 13.45 2.47
C ALA A 4 -12.35 12.57 1.72
N TRP A 5 -12.09 12.20 0.46
CA TRP A 5 -13.08 11.54 -0.39
C TRP A 5 -13.16 10.03 -0.18
N VAL A 6 -12.05 9.38 0.13
CA VAL A 6 -11.98 7.91 0.30
C VAL A 6 -12.49 7.45 1.67
N LYS A 7 -12.55 8.33 2.69
CA LYS A 7 -13.16 8.02 4.00
C LYS A 7 -14.68 7.86 3.97
N ARG A 8 -15.32 8.23 2.86
CA ARG A 8 -16.77 8.52 2.78
C ARG A 8 -17.61 7.33 2.32
N TRP A 9 -17.00 6.23 1.85
CA TRP A 9 -17.70 5.14 1.14
C TRP A 9 -17.69 3.82 1.93
N SER A 10 -18.26 3.88 3.15
CA SER A 10 -18.88 2.75 3.85
C SER A 10 -20.18 3.26 4.51
N PRO A 11 -21.29 2.50 4.52
CA PRO A 11 -22.59 3.05 4.94
C PRO A 11 -22.79 3.13 6.45
N LYS A 12 -22.03 2.40 7.27
CA LYS A 12 -21.91 2.64 8.72
C LYS A 12 -20.53 2.20 9.20
N VAL A 13 -19.75 3.16 9.69
CA VAL A 13 -18.54 2.87 10.46
C VAL A 13 -18.95 2.23 11.79
N LYS A 14 -18.76 0.91 11.91
CA LYS A 14 -17.90 0.28 12.92
C LYS A 14 -17.72 -1.19 12.50
N GLY A 15 -16.54 -1.56 12.01
CA GLY A 15 -16.19 -2.97 11.77
C GLY A 15 -15.64 -3.28 10.38
N ASP A 16 -16.38 -3.05 9.31
CA ASP A 16 -16.02 -3.65 8.02
C ASP A 16 -15.84 -2.62 6.88
N LEU A 17 -14.63 -2.63 6.33
CA LEU A 17 -14.14 -1.84 5.19
C LEU A 17 -14.68 -2.37 3.86
N GLY A 18 -15.99 -2.56 3.77
CA GLY A 18 -16.68 -2.91 2.53
C GLY A 18 -17.26 -1.67 1.86
N SER A 19 -16.89 -1.42 0.60
CA SER A 19 -17.68 -0.53 -0.26
C SER A 19 -18.97 -1.26 -0.63
N LEU A 20 -20.14 -0.77 -0.18
CA LEU A 20 -21.44 -1.31 -0.62
C LEU A 20 -21.85 -0.85 -2.03
N ILE A 21 -20.93 -0.27 -2.78
CA ILE A 21 -21.20 0.23 -4.13
C ILE A 21 -20.95 -0.90 -5.11
N SER A 22 -22.04 -1.42 -5.68
CA SER A 22 -22.01 -2.53 -6.64
C SER A 22 -21.57 -2.10 -8.04
N ALA A 23 -21.82 -0.84 -8.41
CA ALA A 23 -21.45 -0.30 -9.71
C ALA A 23 -21.27 1.22 -9.65
N LEU A 24 -20.42 1.73 -10.53
CA LEU A 24 -20.23 3.16 -10.77
C LEU A 24 -20.54 3.48 -12.22
N ARG A 25 -21.33 4.53 -12.46
CA ARG A 25 -21.46 5.15 -13.78
C ARG A 25 -20.52 6.34 -13.83
N VAL A 26 -19.69 6.38 -14.86
CA VAL A 26 -18.69 7.44 -15.06
C VAL A 26 -19.10 8.27 -16.28
N HIS A 27 -19.20 9.59 -16.10
CA HIS A 27 -19.36 10.56 -17.18
C HIS A 27 -18.10 11.40 -17.24
N ASN A 28 -17.46 11.46 -18.40
CA ASN A 28 -16.31 12.32 -18.61
C ASN A 28 -16.72 13.55 -19.41
N ASN A 29 -16.53 14.74 -18.84
CA ASN A 29 -16.90 16.00 -19.51
C ASN A 29 -15.78 16.54 -20.41
N ALA A 30 -14.54 16.07 -20.25
CA ALA A 30 -13.38 16.38 -21.09
C ALA A 30 -12.33 15.26 -20.98
N SER A 31 -11.48 15.10 -22.00
CA SER A 31 -10.37 14.13 -21.99
C SER A 31 -9.31 14.51 -20.94
N ILE A 32 -8.72 13.49 -20.31
CA ILE A 32 -7.48 13.66 -19.55
C ILE A 32 -6.35 13.61 -20.58
N GLU A 33 -5.83 14.78 -20.97
CA GLU A 33 -4.75 14.88 -21.96
C GLU A 33 -3.40 14.47 -21.37
N GLU A 34 -3.06 14.96 -20.18
CA GLU A 34 -1.82 14.61 -19.47
C GLU A 34 -2.03 14.58 -17.96
N MET A 35 -1.35 13.66 -17.28
CA MET A 35 -1.42 13.52 -15.84
C MET A 35 -0.15 12.90 -15.26
N THR A 36 0.47 13.58 -14.30
CA THR A 36 1.50 12.98 -13.47
C THR A 36 0.86 12.04 -12.47
N TRP A 37 1.28 10.77 -12.47
CA TRP A 37 0.76 9.76 -11.56
C TRP A 37 1.89 9.04 -10.83
N ASP A 38 1.73 8.86 -9.52
CA ASP A 38 2.56 7.99 -8.69
C ASP A 38 1.78 6.70 -8.43
N LEU A 39 2.20 5.61 -9.09
CA LEU A 39 1.46 4.35 -9.05
C LEU A 39 1.88 3.55 -7.81
N PRO A 40 0.98 3.28 -6.86
CA PRO A 40 1.30 2.44 -5.71
C PRO A 40 1.62 1.00 -6.15
N PRO A 41 2.35 0.23 -5.32
CA PRO A 41 2.73 -1.13 -5.69
C PRO A 41 1.50 -2.02 -5.88
N SER A 42 1.60 -2.94 -6.83
CA SER A 42 0.59 -3.98 -7.01
C SER A 42 0.48 -4.84 -5.75
N LYS A 43 -0.73 -4.90 -5.18
CA LYS A 43 -1.02 -5.63 -3.94
C LYS A 43 -0.52 -7.08 -3.96
N SER A 44 -0.83 -7.82 -5.02
CA SER A 44 -0.48 -9.23 -5.11
C SER A 44 1.01 -9.45 -5.34
N HIS A 45 1.69 -8.57 -6.09
CA HIS A 45 3.14 -8.63 -6.25
C HIS A 45 3.87 -8.30 -4.94
N ALA A 46 3.49 -7.21 -4.27
CA ALA A 46 4.12 -6.80 -3.03
C ALA A 46 4.02 -7.88 -1.95
N ILE A 47 2.85 -8.52 -1.79
CA ILE A 47 2.68 -9.62 -0.83
C ILE A 47 3.58 -10.82 -1.18
N ARG A 48 3.64 -11.22 -2.46
CA ARG A 48 4.48 -12.33 -2.91
C ARG A 48 5.97 -12.03 -2.71
N LEU A 49 6.41 -10.84 -3.09
CA LEU A 49 7.81 -10.42 -2.93
C LEU A 49 8.21 -10.34 -1.46
N LEU A 50 7.34 -9.83 -0.59
CA LEU A 50 7.56 -9.85 0.87
C LEU A 50 7.71 -11.29 1.40
N ALA A 51 6.84 -12.21 0.97
CA ALA A 51 6.92 -13.61 1.38
C ALA A 51 8.19 -14.31 0.87
N LEU A 52 8.61 -14.02 -0.36
CA LEU A 52 9.85 -14.56 -0.94
C LEU A 52 11.09 -14.00 -0.24
N ALA A 53 11.14 -12.68 -0.03
CA ALA A 53 12.23 -12.02 0.66
C ALA A 53 12.40 -12.53 2.10
N ALA A 54 11.29 -12.76 2.81
CA ALA A 54 11.31 -13.30 4.16
C ALA A 54 11.86 -14.73 4.28
N GLN A 55 11.86 -15.50 3.19
CA GLN A 55 12.41 -16.85 3.13
C GLN A 55 13.85 -16.89 2.58
N SER A 56 14.37 -15.75 2.16
CA SER A 56 15.72 -15.64 1.60
C SER A 56 16.76 -15.47 2.71
N GLU A 57 17.95 -16.03 2.49
CA GLU A 57 19.14 -15.73 3.31
C GLU A 57 19.84 -14.43 2.89
N GLN A 58 19.40 -13.83 1.78
CA GLN A 58 19.95 -12.57 1.25
C GLN A 58 19.20 -11.36 1.81
N THR A 59 19.93 -10.26 1.97
CA THR A 59 19.30 -8.95 2.17
C THR A 59 18.68 -8.47 0.85
N VAL A 60 17.36 -8.27 0.83
CA VAL A 60 16.60 -7.84 -0.35
C VAL A 60 16.00 -6.46 -0.11
N VAL A 61 16.20 -5.53 -1.06
CA VAL A 61 15.58 -4.21 -1.04
C VAL A 61 14.42 -4.18 -2.03
N LEU A 62 13.22 -3.84 -1.53
CA LEU A 62 12.01 -3.68 -2.35
C LEU A 62 11.75 -2.20 -2.60
N HIS A 63 11.99 -1.75 -3.83
CA HIS A 63 11.66 -0.38 -4.27
C HIS A 63 10.19 -0.25 -4.67
N GLY A 64 9.70 1.00 -4.76
CA GLY A 64 8.32 1.28 -5.22
C GLY A 64 7.24 0.94 -4.18
N MET A 65 7.59 0.95 -2.89
CA MET A 65 6.66 0.60 -1.80
C MET A 65 5.84 1.79 -1.28
N THR A 66 5.99 2.98 -1.89
CA THR A 66 5.25 4.19 -1.54
C THR A 66 3.74 3.96 -1.66
N ASN A 67 2.96 4.45 -0.68
CA ASN A 67 1.49 4.34 -0.67
C ASN A 67 0.95 2.90 -0.79
N ALA A 68 1.70 1.90 -0.32
CA ALA A 68 1.26 0.51 -0.30
C ALA A 68 -0.10 0.34 0.43
N GLY A 69 -0.95 -0.53 -0.10
CA GLY A 69 -2.27 -0.82 0.47
C GLY A 69 -2.22 -1.51 1.84
N GLN A 70 -3.32 -1.48 2.58
CA GLN A 70 -3.41 -2.05 3.94
C GLN A 70 -3.02 -3.53 4.01
N ASP A 71 -3.40 -4.35 3.03
CA ASP A 71 -3.01 -5.78 3.01
C ASP A 71 -1.49 -5.96 2.98
N VAL A 72 -0.78 -5.12 2.23
CA VAL A 72 0.69 -5.15 2.14
C VAL A 72 1.32 -4.71 3.46
N ILE A 73 0.78 -3.67 4.07
CA ILE A 73 1.22 -3.17 5.39
C ILE A 73 0.98 -4.24 6.47
N SER A 74 -0.17 -4.90 6.45
CA SER A 74 -0.51 -6.00 7.38
C SER A 74 0.41 -7.19 7.19
N MET A 75 0.72 -7.58 5.95
CA MET A 75 1.68 -8.65 5.66
C MET A 75 3.07 -8.32 6.23
N ARG A 76 3.55 -7.08 6.00
CA ARG A 76 4.81 -6.61 6.58
C ARG A 76 4.82 -6.70 8.12
N ARG A 77 3.75 -6.28 8.78
CA ARG A 77 3.62 -6.39 10.25
C ARG A 77 3.63 -7.83 10.72
N CYS A 78 2.91 -8.72 10.04
CA CYS A 78 2.90 -10.15 10.32
C CYS A 78 4.31 -10.75 10.22
N LEU A 79 5.04 -10.45 9.15
CA LEU A 79 6.44 -10.90 8.98
C LEU A 79 7.35 -10.40 10.11
N ARG A 80 7.22 -9.13 10.53
CA ARG A 80 7.98 -8.61 11.69
C ARG A 80 7.66 -9.36 12.99
N GLN A 81 6.38 -9.70 13.22
CA GLN A 81 5.96 -10.49 14.39
C GLN A 81 6.51 -11.92 14.36
N MET A 82 6.75 -12.48 13.18
CA MET A 82 7.39 -13.78 12.99
C MET A 82 8.93 -13.72 13.08
N GLY A 83 9.51 -12.55 13.39
CA GLY A 83 10.95 -12.39 13.60
C GLY A 83 11.72 -11.91 12.37
N VAL A 84 11.06 -11.61 11.25
CA VAL A 84 11.73 -11.06 10.07
C VAL A 84 12.15 -9.62 10.35
N GLN A 85 13.45 -9.33 10.19
CA GLN A 85 13.98 -7.98 10.32
C GLN A 85 13.63 -7.17 9.07
N ILE A 86 12.84 -6.10 9.24
CA ILE A 86 12.42 -5.21 8.14
C ILE A 86 12.72 -3.77 8.52
N THR A 87 13.66 -3.16 7.79
CA THR A 87 14.02 -1.75 7.90
C THR A 87 13.29 -0.94 6.84
N ASP A 88 12.62 0.15 7.25
CA ASP A 88 12.05 1.10 6.30
C ASP A 88 13.13 2.02 5.77
N LEU A 89 13.12 2.27 4.47
CA LEU A 89 14.10 3.13 3.80
C LEU A 89 13.40 4.35 3.19
N ASP A 90 14.10 5.49 3.16
CA ASP A 90 13.71 6.65 2.36
C ASP A 90 13.98 6.42 0.86
N GLN A 91 13.71 7.43 0.03
CA GLN A 91 13.94 7.32 -1.42
C GLN A 91 15.43 7.20 -1.79
N GLN A 92 16.32 7.60 -0.88
CA GLN A 92 17.77 7.56 -1.03
C GLN A 92 18.38 6.26 -0.47
N GLY A 93 17.56 5.37 0.10
CA GLY A 93 18.00 4.11 0.69
C GLY A 93 18.48 4.21 2.13
N ASN A 94 18.30 5.36 2.80
CA ASN A 94 18.66 5.51 4.19
C ASN A 94 17.56 4.99 5.11
N PRO A 95 17.89 4.37 6.26
CA PRO A 95 16.90 3.95 7.23
C PRO A 95 16.04 5.10 7.75
N LEU A 96 14.72 4.91 7.70
CA LEU A 96 13.75 5.77 8.37
C LEU A 96 13.74 5.45 9.87
N HIS A 97 14.27 6.38 10.67
CA HIS A 97 14.14 6.31 12.12
C HIS A 97 12.71 6.69 12.54
N VAL A 98 11.88 5.69 12.79
CA VAL A 98 10.58 5.91 13.43
C VAL A 98 10.81 5.83 14.94
N SER A 99 10.83 6.98 15.61
CA SER A 99 10.75 7.04 17.07
C SER A 99 9.44 6.39 17.51
N SER A 100 9.58 5.30 18.27
CA SER A 100 8.49 4.50 18.86
C SER A 100 7.63 5.32 19.82
#